data_AF-A0A951GCB6-F1
#
_entry.id   AF-A0A951GCB6-F1
#
_cell.length_a   1.000
_cell.length_b   1.000
_cell.length_c   1.000
_cell.angle_alpha   90.00
_cell.angle_beta   90.00
_cell.angle_gamma   90.00
#
_symmetry.space_group_name_H-M   'P 1'
#
loop_
_entity.id
_entity.type
_entity.pdbx_description
1 polymer ?
#
loop_
_entity_poly.entity_id
_entity_poly.type
_entity_poly.pdbx_seq_one_letter_code
_entity_poly.pdbx_strand_id
1 'polypeptide(L)' 'KRGEKVTRGQVIARVGSTGNVSEPQLHFELRRGQRAVDPREFLTPSPTAVMRGSISG' A
#
# COMPACT_ATOMS: atom_id res chain seq x y z
N LYS A 1 5.47 0.10 17.42
CA LYS A 1 6.68 -0.54 18.02
C LYS A 1 6.72 -2.03 17.71
N ARG A 2 7.88 -2.72 17.78
CA ARG A 2 7.95 -4.16 17.46
C ARG A 2 6.97 -4.95 18.35
N GLY A 3 6.19 -5.85 17.73
CA GLY A 3 5.17 -6.64 18.42
C GLY A 3 3.81 -5.94 18.59
N GLU A 4 3.67 -4.70 18.12
CA GLU A 4 2.38 -4.01 18.11
C GLU A 4 1.42 -4.67 17.11
N LYS A 5 0.21 -4.98 17.56
CA LYS A 5 -0.87 -5.45 16.70
C LYS A 5 -1.46 -4.24 15.95
N VAL A 6 -1.60 -4.37 14.65
CA VAL A 6 -2.16 -3.32 13.78
C VAL A 6 -3.46 -3.79 13.16
N THR A 7 -4.41 -2.88 12.95
CA THR A 7 -5.67 -3.16 12.25
C THR A 7 -5.66 -2.59 10.84
N ARG A 8 -6.53 -3.11 9.96
CA ARG A 8 -6.66 -2.58 8.59
C ARG A 8 -7.05 -1.10 8.64
N GLY A 9 -6.30 -0.26 7.94
CA GLY A 9 -6.52 1.19 7.86
C GLY A 9 -5.80 2.01 8.94
N GLN A 10 -5.15 1.36 9.91
CA GLN A 10 -4.34 2.06 10.90
C GLN A 10 -3.13 2.73 10.24
N VAL A 11 -2.91 4.01 10.55
CA VAL A 11 -1.68 4.72 10.16
C VAL A 11 -0.54 4.22 11.04
N ILE A 12 0.49 3.66 10.40
CA ILE A 12 1.65 3.07 11.10
C ILE A 12 2.97 3.82 10.87
N ALA A 13 3.03 4.65 9.82
CA ALA A 13 4.19 5.45 9.45
C ALA A 13 3.81 6.53 8.43
N ARG A 14 4.74 7.45 8.15
CA ARG A 14 4.69 8.38 7.01
C ARG A 14 5.76 7.98 6.00
N VAL A 15 5.52 8.26 4.72
CA VAL A 15 6.52 8.09 3.66
C VAL A 15 7.73 9.00 3.93
N GLY A 16 8.91 8.54 3.55
CA GLY A 16 10.15 9.29 3.63
C GLY A 16 11.01 9.10 2.38
N SER A 17 12.21 9.65 2.39
CA SER A 17 13.19 9.60 1.31
C SER A 17 14.53 8.98 1.73
N THR A 18 14.55 8.22 2.82
CA THR A 18 15.76 7.54 3.30
C THR A 18 16.12 6.36 2.39
N GLY A 19 17.40 6.21 2.03
CA GLY A 19 17.89 5.16 1.13
C GLY A 19 18.33 5.73 -0.22
N ASN A 20 18.39 4.89 -1.26
CA ASN A 20 18.81 5.31 -2.61
C ASN A 20 17.58 5.62 -3.48
N VAL A 21 16.82 6.65 -3.10
CA VAL A 21 15.62 7.12 -3.82
C VAL A 21 15.74 8.61 -4.13
N SER A 22 15.39 9.02 -5.34
CA SER A 22 15.42 10.42 -5.77
C SER A 22 14.23 11.23 -5.23
N GLU A 23 13.12 10.57 -4.93
CA GLU A 23 11.88 11.18 -4.44
C GLU A 23 11.21 10.28 -3.38
N PRO A 24 10.39 10.85 -2.47
CA PRO A 24 9.66 10.09 -1.46
C PRO A 24 8.68 9.09 -2.11
N GLN A 25 8.84 7.81 -1.80
CA GLN A 25 8.01 6.74 -2.33
C GLN A 25 7.76 5.66 -1.29
N LEU A 26 6.62 4.96 -1.42
CA LEU A 26 6.27 3.82 -0.57
C LEU A 26 6.54 2.52 -1.32
N HIS A 27 7.49 1.73 -0.80
CA HIS A 27 7.65 0.35 -1.22
C HIS A 27 6.73 -0.55 -0.40
N PHE A 28 5.89 -1.33 -1.09
CA PHE A 28 4.95 -2.27 -0.48
C PHE A 28 5.16 -3.67 -1.06
N GLU A 29 5.29 -4.66 -0.18
CA GLU A 29 5.49 -6.07 -0.54
C GLU A 29 4.51 -6.95 0.23
N LEU A 30 4.00 -7.98 -0.42
CA LEU A 30 3.22 -9.05 0.20
C LEU A 30 4.02 -10.35 0.17
N ARG A 31 4.01 -11.09 1.29
CA ARG A 31 4.74 -12.35 1.44
C ARG A 31 3.83 -13.47 1.93
N ARG A 32 3.99 -14.66 1.37
CA ARG A 32 3.43 -15.93 1.89
C ARG A 32 4.57 -16.77 2.46
N GLY A 33 4.73 -16.73 3.78
CA GLY A 33 5.92 -17.25 4.44
C GLY A 33 7.17 -16.50 3.98
N GLN A 34 8.11 -17.21 3.36
CA GLN A 34 9.37 -16.64 2.87
C GLN A 34 9.34 -16.20 1.39
N ARG A 35 8.23 -16.38 0.67
CA ARG A 35 8.11 -16.01 -0.75
C ARG A 35 7.40 -14.68 -0.91
N ALA A 36 8.01 -13.76 -1.65
CA ALA A 36 7.33 -12.58 -2.18
C ALA A 36 6.30 -13.01 -3.24
N VAL A 37 5.13 -12.40 -3.23
CA VAL A 37 4.06 -12.61 -4.22
C VAL A 37 3.66 -11.27 -4.83
N ASP A 38 3.12 -11.26 -6.05
CA ASP A 38 2.66 -10.02 -6.68
C ASP A 38 1.50 -9.42 -5.85
N PRO A 39 1.66 -8.22 -5.25
CA PRO A 39 0.59 -7.61 -4.47
C PRO A 39 -0.65 -7.29 -5.30
N ARG A 40 -0.53 -7.06 -6.61
CA ARG A 40 -1.65 -6.63 -7.47
C ARG A 40 -2.76 -7.66 -7.56
N GLU A 41 -2.43 -8.95 -7.41
CA GLU A 41 -3.42 -10.04 -7.37
C GLU A 41 -4.32 -9.97 -6.12
N PHE A 42 -3.92 -9.22 -5.09
CA PHE A 42 -4.60 -9.14 -3.79
C PHE A 42 -5.17 -7.76 -3.47
N LEU A 43 -4.83 -6.76 -4.29
CA LEU A 43 -5.35 -5.41 -4.13
C LEU A 43 -6.66 -5.30 -4.89
N THR A 44 -7.77 -5.25 -4.16
CA THR A 44 -9.04 -4.80 -4.74
C THR A 44 -8.89 -3.31 -5.09
N PRO A 45 -9.30 -2.87 -6.29
CA PRO A 45 -9.35 -1.45 -6.59
C PRO A 45 -10.17 -0.73 -5.53
N SER A 46 -9.68 0.41 -5.07
CA SER A 46 -10.39 1.23 -4.09
C SER A 46 -11.79 1.55 -4.63
N PRO A 47 -12.87 1.41 -3.84
CA PRO A 47 -14.22 1.79 -4.27
C PRO A 47 -14.28 3.24 -4.79
N THR A 48 -13.44 4.10 -4.20
CA THR A 48 -13.33 5.52 -4.56
C THR A 48 -12.73 5.74 -5.95
N ALA A 49 -11.87 4.84 -6.44
CA ALA A 49 -11.28 4.95 -7.78
C ALA A 49 -12.31 4.60 -8.87
N VAL A 50 -13.24 3.69 -8.57
CA VAL A 50 -14.30 3.26 -9.50
C VAL A 50 -15.37 4.36 -9.65
N MET A 51 -15.67 5.11 -8.58
CA MET A 51 -16.70 6.17 -8.61
C MET A 51 -16.28 7.45 -9.35
N ARG A 52 -14.97 7.77 -9.45
CA ARG A 52 -14.51 9.01 -10.13
C ARG A 52 -14.56 8.93 -11.65
N GLY A 53 -14.71 7.74 -12.24
CA GLY A 53 -14.78 7.55 -13.70
C GLY A 53 -16.18 7.67 -14.32
N SER A 54 -17.22 7.98 -13.53
CA SER A 54 -18.63 7.93 -13.99
C SER A 54 -19.33 9.30 -14.15
N ILE A 55 -18.59 10.41 -14.12
CA ILE A 55 -19.13 11.74 -14.44
C ILE A 55 -18.49 12.28 -15.72
N SER A 56 -18.95 11.75 -16.85
CA SER A 56 -18.87 12.45 -18.14
C SER A 56 -20.31 12.72 -18.57
N GLY A 57 -20.78 13.91 -18.25
CA GLY A 57 -21.97 14.53 -18.84
C GLY A 57 -21.50 15.71 -19.68
#